data_AF-A0A7S2ZYD6-F1
#
_entry.id   AF-A0A7S2ZYD6-F1
#
_cell.length_a   1.000
_cell.length_b   1.000
_cell.length_c   1.000
_cell.angle_alpha   90.00
_cell.angle_beta   90.00
_cell.angle_gamma   90.00
#
_symmetry.space_group_name_H-M   'P 1'
#
loop_
_entity.id
_entity.type
_entity.pdbx_description
1 polymer ?
#
loop_
_entity_poly.entity_id
_entity_poly.type
_entity_poly.pdbx_seq_one_letter_code
_entity_poly.pdbx_strand_id
1 'polypeptide(L)'
;MIGLPGETDEDVVGIFETVKWLQRECKEKGRRRLAVKLTISNFTPKPHTPFQWHSVSTEEFKRKQQLLMSLFKSQRDVKWNFTDVRISAMEDFVGRADRRMSAVIKKAWENGASMDDWWMDLDGAYNGWKTAIDQCGLSWEYRKTAEGEWNVMETPQEQVKGKRGWYYEAREKGLDFKTLTPKSGWVTSDGREESTDERSSTSPLDRPLPWDHIDGGVDKGWLRDELMKALAATLTPDCSFDDCSSCGVCGDALGHNVVIPPLPIPDFKGHYRPAHTRQQKLRVRFSRTGSSSMMGHLDVNRLLDRAMLRAGLPISFTNGFNQLPRMQPAQPSPLGYTSNAEVYDFDMVEPVEVGEFRRRLSEQLPSTFSMQDAEEISLSSRSPSAA
;
A
#
# COMPACT_ATOMS: atom_id res chain seq x y z
N MET A 1 8.68 -11.89 0.79
CA MET A 1 9.04 -11.05 -0.37
C MET A 1 10.47 -11.42 -0.76
N ILE A 2 10.86 -11.26 -2.02
CA ILE A 2 12.22 -11.45 -2.51
C ILE A 2 12.67 -10.24 -3.33
N GLY A 3 13.97 -10.01 -3.44
CA GLY A 3 14.59 -8.93 -4.22
C GLY A 3 14.85 -7.65 -3.42
N LEU A 4 14.96 -7.73 -2.10
CA LEU A 4 15.33 -6.56 -1.29
C LEU A 4 16.79 -6.14 -1.57
N PRO A 5 17.15 -4.85 -1.39
CA PRO A 5 18.53 -4.41 -1.49
C PRO A 5 19.42 -5.14 -0.48
N GLY A 6 20.55 -5.67 -0.94
CA GLY A 6 21.48 -6.43 -0.11
C GLY A 6 21.03 -7.85 0.26
N GLU A 7 19.88 -8.32 -0.21
CA GLU A 7 19.36 -9.66 0.07
C GLU A 7 20.25 -10.76 -0.53
N THR A 8 20.74 -11.65 0.33
CA THR A 8 21.56 -12.80 -0.05
C THR A 8 20.73 -14.07 -0.29
N ASP A 9 21.38 -15.13 -0.78
CA ASP A 9 20.72 -16.43 -0.93
C ASP A 9 20.36 -17.05 0.43
N GLU A 10 21.14 -16.78 1.49
CA GLU A 10 20.82 -17.19 2.85
C GLU A 10 19.52 -16.53 3.35
N ASP A 11 19.29 -15.26 3.03
CA ASP A 11 18.04 -14.57 3.38
C ASP A 11 16.84 -15.21 2.67
N VAL A 12 17.00 -15.54 1.38
CA VAL A 12 15.98 -16.25 0.60
C VAL A 12 15.70 -17.63 1.19
N VAL A 13 16.74 -18.41 1.54
CA VAL A 13 16.60 -19.69 2.26
C VAL A 13 15.93 -19.50 3.62
N GLY A 14 16.18 -18.37 4.29
CA GLY A 14 15.57 -17.99 5.56
C GLY A 14 14.04 -17.97 5.53
N ILE A 15 13.42 -17.70 4.38
CA ILE A 15 11.96 -17.81 4.20
C ILE A 15 11.49 -19.25 4.45
N PHE A 16 12.20 -20.23 3.87
CA PHE A 16 11.90 -21.64 4.09
C PHE A 16 12.11 -22.05 5.54
N GLU A 17 13.24 -21.66 6.15
CA GLU A 17 13.54 -21.99 7.54
C GLU A 17 12.52 -21.38 8.52
N THR A 18 12.05 -20.16 8.25
CA THR A 18 11.00 -19.51 9.06
C THR A 18 9.70 -20.31 9.04
N VAL A 19 9.29 -20.84 7.87
CA VAL A 19 8.11 -21.69 7.75
C VAL A 19 8.29 -23.01 8.51
N LYS A 20 9.49 -23.60 8.43
CA LYS A 20 9.82 -24.81 9.17
C LYS A 20 9.81 -24.58 10.67
N TRP A 21 10.35 -23.46 11.14
CA TRP A 21 10.31 -23.04 12.53
C TRP A 21 8.87 -22.85 13.01
N LEU A 22 8.03 -22.11 12.28
CA LEU A 22 6.60 -21.93 12.61
C LEU A 22 5.87 -23.28 12.76
N GLN A 23 6.10 -24.22 11.84
CA GLN A 23 5.48 -25.56 11.92
C GLN A 23 5.98 -26.40 13.10
N ARG A 24 7.16 -26.10 13.66
CA ARG A 24 7.69 -26.76 14.87
C ARG A 24 7.04 -26.15 16.11
N GLU A 25 6.97 -24.81 16.19
CA GLU A 25 6.39 -24.08 17.32
C GLU A 25 4.89 -24.30 17.45
N CYS A 26 4.14 -24.28 16.34
CA CYS A 26 2.68 -24.49 16.35
C CYS A 26 2.28 -25.98 16.35
N LYS A 27 3.11 -26.87 16.90
CA LYS A 27 2.82 -28.31 16.95
C LYS A 27 2.00 -28.67 18.17
N GLU A 28 0.72 -28.96 17.95
CA GLU A 28 -0.16 -29.50 19.00
C GLU A 28 -0.14 -31.04 19.04
N LYS A 29 -0.16 -31.62 20.25
CA LYS A 29 -0.24 -33.07 20.44
C LYS A 29 -1.52 -33.63 19.82
N GLY A 30 -1.39 -34.69 19.01
CA GLY A 30 -2.53 -35.37 18.38
C GLY A 30 -3.10 -34.67 17.14
N ARG A 31 -2.57 -33.50 16.74
CA ARG A 31 -2.99 -32.81 15.51
C ARG A 31 -1.99 -33.03 14.38
N ARG A 32 -2.50 -32.91 13.14
CA ARG A 32 -1.66 -32.89 11.94
C ARG A 32 -0.75 -31.67 11.94
N ARG A 33 0.34 -31.75 11.18
CA ARG A 33 1.26 -30.63 10.98
C ARG A 33 0.51 -29.42 10.42
N LEU A 34 0.85 -28.22 10.89
CA LEU A 34 0.26 -26.97 10.42
C LEU A 34 0.46 -26.83 8.90
N ALA A 35 -0.65 -26.75 8.17
CA ALA A 35 -0.62 -26.45 6.74
C ALA A 35 -0.46 -24.94 6.53
N VAL A 36 0.46 -24.54 5.65
CA VAL A 36 0.79 -23.13 5.41
C VAL A 36 0.58 -22.80 3.94
N LYS A 37 -0.08 -21.67 3.64
CA LYS A 37 -0.17 -21.12 2.28
C LYS A 37 0.61 -19.81 2.21
N LEU A 38 1.57 -19.73 1.32
CA LEU A 38 2.47 -18.59 1.14
C LEU A 38 2.24 -17.95 -0.23
N THR A 39 2.29 -16.61 -0.26
CA THR A 39 2.46 -15.83 -1.48
C THR A 39 3.81 -15.13 -1.36
N ILE A 40 4.73 -15.42 -2.29
CA ILE A 40 6.04 -14.80 -2.36
C ILE A 40 6.00 -13.73 -3.44
N SER A 41 5.91 -12.48 -3.00
CA SER A 41 5.94 -11.31 -3.89
C SER A 41 7.36 -10.87 -4.22
N ASN A 42 7.54 -10.34 -5.42
CA ASN A 42 8.77 -9.66 -5.83
C ASN A 42 8.75 -8.23 -5.26
N PHE A 43 9.91 -7.72 -4.88
CA PHE A 43 10.04 -6.35 -4.39
C PHE A 43 10.08 -5.37 -5.58
N THR A 44 9.06 -4.52 -5.69
CA THR A 44 8.99 -3.44 -6.67
C THR A 44 9.22 -2.11 -5.96
N PRO A 45 10.36 -1.44 -6.14
CA PRO A 45 10.64 -0.16 -5.49
C PRO A 45 9.63 0.93 -5.86
N LYS A 46 9.45 1.88 -4.94
CA LYS A 46 8.45 2.95 -5.08
C LYS A 46 9.05 4.35 -4.92
N PRO A 47 8.54 5.34 -5.66
CA PRO A 47 8.86 6.75 -5.47
C PRO A 47 8.78 7.20 -4.00
N HIS A 48 9.63 8.14 -3.62
CA HIS A 48 9.66 8.74 -2.27
C HIS A 48 9.91 7.75 -1.12
N THR A 49 10.50 6.59 -1.42
CA THR A 49 10.96 5.60 -0.43
C THR A 49 12.49 5.52 -0.41
N PRO A 50 13.11 5.04 0.68
CA PRO A 50 14.57 4.84 0.71
C PRO A 50 15.07 3.94 -0.42
N PHE A 51 14.23 3.04 -0.91
CA PHE A 51 14.56 2.08 -1.96
C PHE A 51 14.29 2.58 -3.37
N GLN A 52 13.92 3.85 -3.56
CA GLN A 52 13.55 4.41 -4.87
C GLN A 52 14.66 4.32 -5.95
N TRP A 53 15.91 4.05 -5.55
CA TRP A 53 17.06 3.84 -6.43
C TRP A 53 17.45 2.37 -6.63
N HIS A 54 16.85 1.44 -5.89
CA HIS A 54 17.10 0.01 -6.03
C HIS A 54 16.48 -0.53 -7.32
N SER A 55 16.97 -1.60 -7.91
CA SER A 55 16.26 -2.39 -8.93
C SER A 55 16.73 -3.83 -8.90
N VAL A 56 15.91 -4.73 -9.42
CA VAL A 56 16.22 -6.16 -9.52
C VAL A 56 15.79 -6.66 -10.88
N SER A 57 16.68 -7.39 -11.55
CA SER A 57 16.38 -7.95 -12.84
C SER A 57 15.33 -9.05 -12.75
N THR A 58 14.58 -9.22 -13.83
CA THR A 58 13.64 -10.32 -14.00
C THR A 58 14.34 -11.68 -13.89
N GLU A 59 15.59 -11.77 -14.33
CA GLU A 59 16.40 -12.98 -14.22
C GLU A 59 16.72 -13.32 -12.77
N GLU A 60 17.09 -12.32 -11.97
CA GLU A 60 17.41 -12.52 -10.56
C GLU A 60 16.18 -12.94 -9.75
N PHE A 61 15.01 -12.36 -10.04
CA PHE A 61 13.76 -12.86 -9.47
C PHE A 61 13.52 -14.33 -9.82
N LYS A 62 13.66 -14.71 -11.10
CA LYS A 62 13.48 -16.10 -11.53
C LYS A 62 14.46 -17.04 -10.80
N ARG A 63 15.73 -16.64 -10.64
CA ARG A 63 16.75 -17.42 -9.91
C ARG A 63 16.33 -17.66 -8.46
N LYS A 64 15.93 -16.60 -7.75
CA LYS A 64 15.46 -16.68 -6.35
C LYS A 64 14.17 -17.50 -6.21
N GLN A 65 13.22 -17.36 -7.15
CA GLN A 65 12.02 -18.19 -7.18
C GLN A 65 12.36 -19.67 -7.38
N GLN A 66 13.27 -20.00 -8.29
CA GLN A 66 13.73 -21.38 -8.52
C GLN A 66 14.41 -21.98 -7.28
N LEU A 67 15.24 -21.19 -6.59
CA LEU A 67 15.83 -21.59 -5.31
C LEU A 67 14.75 -21.99 -4.29
N LEU A 68 13.77 -21.12 -4.05
CA LEU A 68 12.65 -21.41 -3.14
C LEU A 68 11.83 -22.62 -3.59
N MET A 69 11.54 -22.73 -4.88
CA MET A 69 10.82 -23.88 -5.44
C MET A 69 11.56 -25.19 -5.14
N SER A 70 12.88 -25.22 -5.26
CA SER A 70 13.69 -26.41 -4.97
C SER A 70 13.58 -26.86 -3.51
N LEU A 71 13.58 -25.90 -2.58
CA LEU A 71 13.45 -26.15 -1.13
C LEU A 71 12.05 -26.64 -0.77
N PHE A 72 11.03 -25.95 -1.28
CA PHE A 72 9.64 -26.22 -0.95
C PHE A 72 9.07 -27.46 -1.63
N LYS A 73 9.61 -27.90 -2.78
CA LYS A 73 9.11 -29.06 -3.56
C LYS A 73 8.87 -30.32 -2.74
N SER A 74 9.64 -30.53 -1.67
CA SER A 74 9.53 -31.69 -0.77
C SER A 74 8.45 -31.54 0.33
N GLN A 75 7.89 -30.34 0.54
CA GLN A 75 6.98 -30.02 1.64
C GLN A 75 5.51 -30.10 1.19
N ARG A 76 4.85 -31.23 1.45
CA ARG A 76 3.45 -31.45 1.06
C ARG A 76 2.42 -30.58 1.80
N ASP A 77 2.77 -30.14 3.01
CA ASP A 77 1.89 -29.34 3.87
C ASP A 77 2.08 -27.83 3.65
N VAL A 78 2.92 -27.43 2.70
CA VAL A 78 3.11 -26.03 2.33
C VAL A 78 2.61 -25.85 0.90
N LYS A 79 1.76 -24.85 0.69
CA LYS A 79 1.38 -24.39 -0.64
C LYS A 79 2.02 -23.04 -0.86
N TRP A 80 2.59 -22.81 -2.04
CA TRP A 80 3.21 -21.53 -2.38
C TRP A 80 2.75 -21.07 -3.75
N ASN A 81 2.76 -19.75 -3.94
CA ASN A 81 2.61 -19.10 -5.22
C ASN A 81 3.58 -17.91 -5.27
N PHE A 82 4.00 -17.55 -6.48
CA PHE A 82 4.88 -16.42 -6.73
C PHE A 82 4.13 -15.37 -7.54
N THR A 83 4.42 -14.10 -7.28
CA THR A 83 4.04 -13.03 -8.21
C THR A 83 4.81 -13.21 -9.52
N ASP A 84 4.09 -13.11 -10.65
CA ASP A 84 4.72 -13.20 -11.97
C ASP A 84 5.71 -12.04 -12.16
N VAL A 85 6.93 -12.38 -12.57
CA VAL A 85 8.02 -11.42 -12.75
C VAL A 85 7.73 -10.39 -13.84
N ARG A 86 6.89 -10.73 -14.84
CA ARG A 86 6.49 -9.82 -15.93
C ARG A 86 5.70 -8.64 -15.39
N ILE A 87 4.84 -8.89 -14.42
CA ILE A 87 4.05 -7.87 -13.74
C ILE A 87 4.97 -6.98 -12.93
N SER A 88 5.88 -7.56 -12.14
CA SER A 88 6.79 -6.77 -11.32
C SER A 88 7.66 -5.86 -12.18
N ALA A 89 8.17 -6.35 -13.32
CA ALA A 89 8.89 -5.50 -14.27
C ALA A 89 8.02 -4.38 -14.86
N MET A 90 6.75 -4.67 -15.17
CA MET A 90 5.79 -3.66 -15.65
C MET A 90 5.48 -2.61 -14.57
N GLU A 91 5.18 -3.03 -13.35
CA GLU A 91 4.96 -2.15 -12.20
C GLU A 91 6.20 -1.31 -11.89
N ASP A 92 7.39 -1.88 -12.04
CA ASP A 92 8.65 -1.18 -11.82
C ASP A 92 8.84 -0.09 -12.86
N PHE A 93 8.60 -0.43 -14.13
CA PHE A 93 8.69 0.51 -15.24
C PHE A 93 7.66 1.65 -15.11
N VAL A 94 6.40 1.31 -14.85
CA VAL A 94 5.32 2.30 -14.67
C VAL A 94 5.58 3.16 -13.43
N GLY A 95 5.98 2.55 -12.32
CA GLY A 95 6.26 3.23 -11.06
C GLY A 95 7.45 4.18 -11.12
N ARG A 96 8.32 4.05 -12.12
CA ARG A 96 9.52 4.87 -12.28
C ARG A 96 9.55 5.74 -13.52
N ALA A 97 8.49 5.75 -14.30
CA ALA A 97 8.49 6.47 -15.55
C ALA A 97 8.28 7.97 -15.36
N ASP A 98 8.72 8.73 -16.36
CA ASP A 98 8.44 10.16 -16.46
C ASP A 98 7.07 10.43 -17.13
N ARG A 99 6.82 11.70 -17.45
CA ARG A 99 5.56 12.16 -18.06
C ARG A 99 5.20 11.44 -19.37
N ARG A 100 6.17 10.83 -20.07
CA ARG A 100 5.92 10.00 -21.28
C ARG A 100 5.00 8.81 -20.97
N MET A 101 4.95 8.35 -19.71
CA MET A 101 4.05 7.26 -19.27
C MET A 101 2.57 7.59 -19.45
N SER A 102 2.18 8.86 -19.43
CA SER A 102 0.78 9.27 -19.65
C SER A 102 0.23 8.76 -21.00
N ALA A 103 1.04 8.81 -22.05
CA ALA A 103 0.68 8.30 -23.38
C ALA A 103 0.54 6.77 -23.36
N VAL A 104 1.47 6.08 -22.68
CA VAL A 104 1.44 4.61 -22.53
C VAL A 104 0.18 4.18 -21.79
N ILE A 105 -0.17 4.80 -20.66
CA ILE A 105 -1.38 4.47 -19.89
C ILE A 105 -2.63 4.60 -20.77
N LYS A 106 -2.74 5.69 -21.52
CA LYS A 106 -3.87 5.89 -22.45
C LYS A 106 -3.90 4.79 -23.51
N LYS A 107 -2.76 4.44 -24.11
CA LYS A 107 -2.68 3.39 -25.15
C LYS A 107 -2.93 2.00 -24.59
N ALA A 108 -2.48 1.70 -23.38
CA ALA A 108 -2.76 0.43 -22.72
C ALA A 108 -4.27 0.24 -22.57
N TRP A 109 -4.98 1.27 -22.08
CA TRP A 109 -6.43 1.26 -22.00
C TRP A 109 -7.10 1.11 -23.38
N GLU A 110 -6.66 1.86 -24.40
CA GLU A 110 -7.18 1.72 -25.78
C GLU A 110 -6.94 0.33 -26.36
N ASN A 111 -5.84 -0.33 -25.96
CA ASN A 111 -5.50 -1.71 -26.34
C ASN A 111 -6.22 -2.77 -25.49
N GLY A 112 -7.14 -2.37 -24.61
CA GLY A 112 -7.99 -3.27 -23.83
C GLY A 112 -7.43 -3.67 -22.46
N ALA A 113 -6.33 -3.06 -22.00
CA ALA A 113 -5.88 -3.23 -20.61
C ALA A 113 -6.96 -2.69 -19.66
N SER A 114 -7.52 -3.57 -18.83
CA SER A 114 -8.61 -3.25 -17.91
C SER A 114 -8.70 -4.30 -16.81
N MET A 115 -9.00 -3.87 -15.57
CA MET A 115 -9.06 -4.74 -14.39
C MET A 115 -7.74 -5.48 -14.08
N ASP A 116 -6.61 -4.87 -14.45
CA ASP A 116 -5.26 -5.45 -14.34
C ASP A 116 -4.86 -5.75 -12.88
N ASP A 117 -5.42 -5.01 -11.92
CA ASP A 117 -5.16 -5.16 -10.47
C ASP A 117 -5.65 -6.50 -9.88
N TRP A 118 -6.56 -7.22 -10.57
CA TRP A 118 -7.22 -8.41 -10.03
C TRP A 118 -6.79 -9.73 -10.68
N TRP A 119 -5.74 -9.70 -11.52
CA TRP A 119 -5.14 -10.89 -12.13
C TRP A 119 -6.12 -11.75 -12.96
N MET A 120 -7.24 -11.18 -13.41
CA MET A 120 -8.27 -11.92 -14.12
C MET A 120 -7.84 -12.29 -15.55
N ASP A 121 -7.04 -11.43 -16.18
CA ASP A 121 -6.39 -11.71 -17.47
C ASP A 121 -4.97 -11.12 -17.50
N LEU A 122 -4.05 -11.85 -16.89
CA LEU A 122 -2.65 -11.45 -16.77
C LEU A 122 -1.96 -11.34 -18.13
N ASP A 123 -2.23 -12.28 -19.05
CA ASP A 123 -1.60 -12.28 -20.37
C ASP A 123 -2.17 -11.18 -21.25
N GLY A 124 -3.49 -10.95 -21.23
CA GLY A 124 -4.13 -9.83 -21.93
C GLY A 124 -3.63 -8.48 -21.44
N ALA A 125 -3.61 -8.27 -20.11
CA ALA A 125 -3.07 -7.06 -19.51
C ALA A 125 -1.59 -6.84 -19.92
N TYR A 126 -0.73 -7.84 -19.71
CA TYR A 126 0.68 -7.74 -20.05
C TYR A 126 0.90 -7.41 -21.53
N ASN A 127 0.17 -8.06 -22.44
CA ASN A 127 0.27 -7.80 -23.87
C ASN A 127 -0.24 -6.40 -24.25
N GLY A 128 -1.34 -5.93 -23.64
CA GLY A 128 -1.88 -4.59 -23.85
C GLY A 128 -0.87 -3.51 -23.46
N TRP A 129 -0.25 -3.65 -22.29
CA TRP A 129 0.80 -2.76 -21.81
C TRP A 129 2.07 -2.83 -22.66
N LYS A 130 2.57 -4.03 -22.97
CA LYS A 130 3.76 -4.20 -23.83
C LYS A 130 3.56 -3.54 -25.20
N THR A 131 2.38 -3.71 -25.80
CA THR A 131 2.04 -3.10 -27.09
C THR A 131 1.98 -1.58 -26.98
N ALA A 132 1.39 -1.05 -25.90
CA ALA A 132 1.33 0.39 -25.66
C ALA A 132 2.72 1.02 -25.49
N ILE A 133 3.62 0.35 -24.76
CA ILE A 133 5.02 0.77 -24.58
C ILE A 133 5.73 0.85 -25.93
N ASP A 134 5.56 -0.16 -26.77
CA ASP A 134 6.17 -0.21 -28.10
C ASP A 134 5.63 0.90 -29.03
N GLN A 135 4.31 1.10 -29.05
CA GLN A 135 3.66 2.18 -29.80
C GLN A 135 4.11 3.58 -29.37
N CYS A 136 4.54 3.72 -28.11
CA CYS A 136 5.05 4.98 -27.56
C CYS A 136 6.57 5.11 -27.67
N GLY A 137 7.26 4.14 -28.29
CA GLY A 137 8.71 4.17 -28.52
C GLY A 137 9.56 3.95 -27.27
N LEU A 138 9.01 3.34 -26.21
CA LEU A 138 9.69 3.14 -24.92
C LEU A 138 10.16 1.69 -24.69
N SER A 139 10.17 0.88 -25.75
CA SER A 139 10.58 -0.54 -25.70
C SER A 139 12.00 -0.75 -25.17
N TRP A 140 12.90 0.20 -25.38
CA TRP A 140 14.29 0.10 -24.92
C TRP A 140 14.44 0.38 -23.42
N GLU A 141 13.79 1.43 -22.92
CA GLU A 141 13.74 1.77 -21.49
C GLU A 141 13.07 0.67 -20.67
N TYR A 142 12.02 0.06 -21.21
CA TYR A 142 11.37 -1.10 -20.57
C TYR A 142 12.33 -2.30 -20.46
N ARG A 143 13.11 -2.61 -21.50
CA ARG A 143 14.11 -3.70 -21.45
C ARG A 143 15.18 -3.46 -20.40
N LYS A 144 15.74 -2.25 -20.37
CA LYS A 144 16.71 -1.85 -19.34
C LYS A 144 16.16 -2.07 -17.93
N THR A 145 14.91 -1.65 -17.70
CA THR A 145 14.24 -1.86 -16.40
C THR A 145 14.15 -3.35 -16.06
N ALA A 146 13.73 -4.19 -17.02
CA ALA A 146 13.63 -5.63 -16.83
C ALA A 146 14.99 -6.31 -16.59
N GLU A 147 16.08 -5.72 -17.11
CA GLU A 147 17.48 -6.13 -16.89
C GLU A 147 18.04 -5.64 -15.54
N GLY A 148 17.27 -4.85 -14.78
CA GLY A 148 17.66 -4.35 -13.46
C GLY A 148 18.33 -2.98 -13.48
N GLU A 149 18.26 -2.24 -14.58
CA GLU A 149 18.71 -0.86 -14.60
C GLU A 149 17.72 0.04 -13.85
N TRP A 150 18.19 0.69 -12.81
CA TRP A 150 17.34 1.58 -12.00
C TRP A 150 17.11 2.94 -12.67
N ASN A 151 18.04 3.40 -13.52
CA ASN A 151 17.99 4.69 -14.17
C ASN A 151 17.76 4.55 -15.68
N VAL A 152 16.49 4.56 -16.07
CA VAL A 152 16.09 4.34 -17.47
C VAL A 152 15.53 5.59 -18.14
N MET A 153 15.19 6.62 -17.37
CA MET A 153 14.57 7.86 -17.87
C MET A 153 15.57 9.02 -17.82
N GLU A 154 15.76 9.71 -18.95
CA GLU A 154 16.53 10.95 -19.00
C GLU A 154 15.72 12.08 -18.35
N THR A 155 16.00 12.36 -17.08
CA THR A 155 15.33 13.43 -16.34
C THR A 155 16.21 14.68 -16.35
N PRO A 156 15.71 15.84 -16.84
CA PRO A 156 16.42 17.11 -16.74
C PRO A 156 16.74 17.48 -15.29
N GLN A 157 17.76 18.31 -15.11
CA GLN A 157 18.16 18.75 -13.78
C GLN A 157 17.16 19.74 -13.19
N GLU A 158 16.30 19.26 -12.29
CA GLU A 158 15.48 20.08 -11.42
C GLU A 158 16.16 20.32 -10.06
N GLN A 159 15.78 21.38 -9.35
CA GLN A 159 16.30 21.65 -8.01
C GLN A 159 15.75 20.60 -7.03
N VAL A 160 16.63 19.71 -6.56
CA VAL A 160 16.29 18.66 -5.62
C VAL A 160 16.51 19.15 -4.18
N LYS A 161 15.49 19.01 -3.33
CA LYS A 161 15.57 19.33 -1.90
C LYS A 161 16.30 18.23 -1.13
N GLY A 162 17.24 18.63 -0.27
CA GLY A 162 17.88 17.74 0.71
C GLY A 162 19.39 17.76 0.65
N LYS A 163 20.01 17.99 1.80
CA LYS A 163 21.46 17.86 2.02
C LYS A 163 21.68 17.28 3.41
N ARG A 164 21.93 15.96 3.58
CA ARG A 164 22.66 15.38 4.75
C ARG A 164 23.40 14.06 4.44
N GLY A 165 24.50 13.84 5.20
CA GLY A 165 25.09 12.54 5.58
C GLY A 165 26.06 11.81 4.64
N TRP A 166 26.06 12.06 3.34
CA TRP A 166 26.24 10.94 2.40
C TRP A 166 27.66 10.43 2.02
N TYR A 167 28.74 11.13 2.37
CA TYR A 167 30.04 10.85 1.74
C TYR A 167 30.93 9.84 2.48
N TYR A 168 30.87 9.80 3.82
CA TYR A 168 31.81 8.99 4.61
C TYR A 168 31.34 7.55 4.82
N GLU A 169 30.07 7.33 5.17
CA GLU A 169 29.53 5.99 5.49
C GLU A 169 29.40 5.07 4.27
N ALA A 170 29.07 5.63 3.09
CA ALA A 170 28.98 4.88 1.82
C ALA A 170 30.33 4.27 1.41
N ARG A 171 31.40 5.04 1.67
CA ARG A 171 32.78 4.72 1.28
C ARG A 171 33.41 3.68 2.20
N GLU A 172 33.09 3.72 3.50
CA GLU A 172 33.57 2.74 4.47
C GLU A 172 32.90 1.36 4.32
N LYS A 173 31.62 1.32 3.91
CA LYS A 173 30.85 0.06 3.77
C LYS A 173 31.04 -0.68 2.44
N GLY A 174 31.90 -0.18 1.53
CA GLY A 174 32.26 -0.88 0.29
C GLY A 174 31.07 -1.13 -0.65
N LEU A 175 30.16 -0.18 -0.80
CA LEU A 175 29.00 -0.32 -1.69
C LEU A 175 29.40 -0.24 -3.18
N ASP A 176 28.71 -0.99 -4.03
CA ASP A 176 28.72 -0.77 -5.47
C ASP A 176 27.74 0.36 -5.81
N PHE A 177 28.26 1.49 -6.30
CA PHE A 177 27.43 2.65 -6.63
C PHE A 177 26.57 2.47 -7.89
N LYS A 178 26.83 1.47 -8.74
CA LYS A 178 26.01 1.20 -9.93
C LYS A 178 24.71 0.47 -9.56
N THR A 179 24.80 -0.47 -8.62
CA THR A 179 23.70 -1.33 -8.19
C THR A 179 23.14 -0.98 -6.81
N LEU A 180 23.87 -0.16 -6.04
CA LEU A 180 23.61 0.19 -4.63
C LEU A 180 23.57 -1.02 -3.69
N THR A 181 24.22 -2.11 -4.09
CA THR A 181 24.37 -3.34 -3.30
C THR A 181 25.71 -3.36 -2.55
N PRO A 182 25.82 -4.13 -1.45
CA PRO A 182 27.13 -4.44 -0.85
C PRO A 182 28.03 -5.14 -1.87
N LYS A 183 29.33 -4.80 -1.95
CA LYS A 183 30.31 -5.57 -2.72
C LYS A 183 30.61 -6.93 -2.05
N SER A 184 29.62 -7.79 -1.96
CA SER A 184 29.82 -9.20 -1.64
C SER A 184 29.73 -10.00 -2.94
N GLY A 185 30.91 -10.27 -3.51
CA GLY A 185 31.23 -11.32 -4.49
C GLY A 185 30.12 -11.78 -5.45
N TRP A 186 29.92 -11.05 -6.55
CA TRP A 186 29.51 -11.66 -7.81
C TRP A 186 30.76 -11.78 -8.69
N VAL A 187 31.26 -13.00 -8.84
CA VAL A 187 32.32 -13.32 -9.81
C VAL A 187 31.63 -13.41 -11.17
N THR A 188 31.88 -12.44 -12.06
CA THR A 188 31.61 -12.64 -13.48
C THR A 188 32.57 -13.71 -14.00
N SER A 189 32.11 -14.53 -14.95
CA SER A 189 32.83 -15.72 -15.46
C SER A 189 34.13 -15.41 -16.21
N ASP A 190 34.51 -14.14 -16.34
CA ASP A 190 35.60 -13.63 -17.15
C ASP A 190 36.70 -12.86 -16.40
N GLY A 191 36.57 -12.66 -15.08
CA GLY A 191 37.70 -12.31 -14.20
C GLY A 191 38.46 -11.02 -14.55
N ARG A 192 37.84 -10.06 -15.24
CA ARG A 192 38.46 -8.78 -15.57
C ARG A 192 37.90 -7.65 -14.70
N GLU A 193 38.75 -7.12 -13.82
CA GLU A 193 38.52 -5.82 -13.19
C GLU A 193 38.72 -4.72 -14.25
N GLU A 194 37.63 -4.23 -14.84
CA GLU A 194 37.68 -2.99 -15.61
C GLU A 194 37.73 -1.80 -14.64
N SER A 195 38.90 -1.17 -14.55
CA SER A 195 39.04 0.15 -13.96
C SER A 195 38.36 1.17 -14.87
N THR A 196 37.19 1.69 -14.46
CA THR A 196 36.59 2.84 -15.15
C THR A 196 37.00 4.14 -14.47
N ASP A 197 37.68 4.93 -15.29
CA ASP A 197 38.23 6.25 -15.12
C ASP A 197 37.19 7.35 -14.75
N GLU A 198 37.71 8.47 -14.26
CA GLU A 198 37.08 9.79 -14.10
C GLU A 198 35.70 9.90 -13.44
N ARG A 199 35.71 10.06 -12.11
CA ARG A 199 34.54 10.39 -11.28
C ARG A 199 34.03 11.79 -11.59
N SER A 200 32.98 11.89 -12.42
CA SER A 200 31.99 12.97 -12.28
C SER A 200 31.63 13.10 -10.79
N SER A 201 31.74 14.30 -10.24
CA SER A 201 31.70 14.58 -8.79
C SER A 201 30.31 14.46 -8.15
N THR A 202 29.35 13.78 -8.78
CA THR A 202 27.96 13.63 -8.33
C THR A 202 27.59 12.17 -8.16
N SER A 203 27.05 11.81 -6.99
CA SER A 203 26.60 10.45 -6.70
C SER A 203 25.49 10.05 -7.68
N PRO A 204 25.36 8.77 -8.08
CA PRO A 204 24.18 8.28 -8.78
C PRO A 204 22.86 8.66 -8.06
N LEU A 205 22.88 8.78 -6.73
CA LEU A 205 21.71 9.20 -5.94
C LEU A 205 21.39 10.70 -6.03
N ASP A 206 22.32 11.49 -6.55
CA ASP A 206 22.14 12.92 -6.85
C ASP A 206 21.47 13.16 -8.19
N ARG A 207 21.28 12.11 -9.00
CA ARG A 207 20.56 12.25 -10.25
C ARG A 207 19.09 12.61 -9.98
N PRO A 208 18.52 13.55 -10.76
CA PRO A 208 17.09 13.80 -10.76
C PRO A 208 16.34 12.51 -11.09
N LEU A 209 15.26 12.26 -10.36
CA LEU A 209 14.33 11.17 -10.60
C LEU A 209 13.05 11.73 -11.25
N PRO A 210 12.35 10.94 -12.08
CA PRO A 210 11.15 11.40 -12.77
C PRO A 210 10.04 12.00 -11.88
N TRP A 211 9.97 11.58 -10.62
CA TRP A 211 8.99 12.04 -9.62
C TRP A 211 9.52 13.10 -8.67
N ASP A 212 10.77 13.58 -8.80
CA ASP A 212 11.34 14.59 -7.89
C ASP A 212 10.55 15.91 -7.89
N HIS A 213 9.80 16.20 -8.95
CA HIS A 213 8.91 17.36 -9.04
C HIS A 213 7.68 17.28 -8.11
N ILE A 214 7.44 16.12 -7.48
CA ILE A 214 6.35 15.90 -6.52
C ILE A 214 6.93 16.02 -5.11
N ASP A 215 6.52 17.06 -4.38
CA ASP A 215 6.93 17.22 -2.97
C ASP A 215 5.96 16.47 -2.04
N GLY A 216 6.37 15.30 -1.59
CA GLY A 216 5.68 14.52 -0.55
C GLY A 216 5.99 14.97 0.88
N GLY A 217 6.76 16.04 1.06
CA GLY A 217 7.22 16.56 2.35
C GLY A 217 8.50 15.88 2.87
N VAL A 218 8.78 14.64 2.45
CA VAL A 218 9.97 13.89 2.90
C VAL A 218 11.24 14.44 2.25
N ASP A 219 12.28 14.67 3.05
CA ASP A 219 13.59 15.14 2.58
C ASP A 219 14.34 14.02 1.82
N LYS A 220 14.85 14.33 0.63
CA LYS A 220 15.56 13.32 -0.18
C LYS A 220 16.90 12.91 0.43
N GLY A 221 17.56 13.81 1.18
CA GLY A 221 18.74 13.50 1.97
C GLY A 221 18.44 12.52 3.10
N TRP A 222 17.27 12.62 3.72
CA TRP A 222 16.82 11.64 4.70
C TRP A 222 16.56 10.25 4.07
N LEU A 223 15.87 10.17 2.93
CA LEU A 223 15.63 8.89 2.22
C LEU A 223 16.94 8.15 1.88
N ARG A 224 17.95 8.95 1.56
CA ARG A 224 19.31 8.56 1.30
C ARG A 224 20.00 7.96 2.53
N ASP A 225 19.91 8.62 3.68
CA ASP A 225 20.44 8.12 4.94
C ASP A 225 19.71 6.82 5.37
N GLU A 226 18.39 6.77 5.18
CA GLU A 226 17.59 5.58 5.45
C GLU A 226 17.96 4.38 4.57
N LEU A 227 18.31 4.61 3.30
CA LEU A 227 18.83 3.55 2.43
C LEU A 227 20.09 2.94 3.04
N MET A 228 21.00 3.77 3.56
CA MET A 228 22.25 3.31 4.18
C MET A 228 22.02 2.54 5.47
N LYS A 229 21.04 2.97 6.28
CA LYS A 229 20.61 2.22 7.46
C LYS A 229 20.02 0.87 7.07
N ALA A 230 19.14 0.85 6.08
CA ALA A 230 18.50 -0.37 5.60
C ALA A 230 19.52 -1.39 5.08
N LEU A 231 20.49 -0.95 4.27
CA LEU A 231 21.59 -1.80 3.78
C LEU A 231 22.48 -2.34 4.91
N ALA A 232 22.49 -1.67 6.06
CA ALA A 232 23.21 -2.10 7.25
C ALA A 232 22.32 -2.80 8.28
N ALA A 233 21.09 -3.20 7.89
CA ALA A 233 20.09 -3.80 8.76
C ALA A 233 19.82 -2.99 10.04
N THR A 234 19.99 -1.67 9.98
CA THR A 234 19.77 -0.74 11.08
C THR A 234 18.35 -0.19 11.01
N LEU A 235 17.61 -0.32 12.11
CA LEU A 235 16.23 0.16 12.19
C LEU A 235 16.18 1.65 12.54
N THR A 236 15.21 2.34 11.95
CA THR A 236 14.81 3.68 12.38
C THR A 236 13.65 3.55 13.37
N PRO A 237 13.75 4.15 14.58
CA PRO A 237 12.69 4.10 15.60
C PRO A 237 11.36 4.69 15.11
N ASP A 238 10.24 4.24 15.72
CA ASP A 238 8.91 4.76 15.42
C ASP A 238 8.75 6.14 16.06
N CYS A 239 8.67 7.20 15.23
CA CYS A 239 8.56 8.55 15.74
C CYS A 239 7.25 8.80 16.53
N SER A 240 6.24 7.93 16.44
CA SER A 240 5.01 8.06 17.22
C SER A 240 5.23 7.83 18.72
N PHE A 241 6.22 7.01 19.07
CA PHE A 241 6.47 6.55 20.45
C PHE A 241 7.88 6.84 20.97
N ASP A 242 8.86 6.98 20.06
CA ASP A 242 10.25 7.27 20.38
C ASP A 242 10.58 8.74 20.01
N ASP A 243 11.63 8.97 19.22
CA ASP A 243 12.12 10.30 18.85
C ASP A 243 11.80 10.66 17.39
N CYS A 244 11.71 11.97 17.11
CA CYS A 244 11.52 12.48 15.76
C CYS A 244 12.72 12.10 14.86
N SER A 245 12.45 11.35 13.78
CA SER A 245 13.45 10.94 12.79
C SER A 245 13.91 12.08 11.87
N SER A 246 13.32 13.28 12.01
CA SER A 246 13.62 14.47 11.20
C SER A 246 13.50 14.22 9.68
N CYS A 247 12.48 13.45 9.27
CA CYS A 247 12.24 13.07 7.88
C CYS A 247 11.83 14.22 6.95
N GLY A 248 11.52 15.41 7.50
CA GLY A 248 11.14 16.61 6.74
C GLY A 248 9.63 16.85 6.60
N VAL A 249 8.79 15.87 6.95
CA VAL A 249 7.32 15.98 6.83
C VAL A 249 6.74 16.96 7.85
N CYS A 250 7.10 16.80 9.13
CA CYS A 250 6.67 17.71 10.19
C CYS A 250 7.43 19.04 10.08
N GLY A 251 6.77 20.16 10.41
CA GLY A 251 7.34 21.50 10.32
C GLY A 251 6.30 22.57 10.60
N ASP A 252 6.66 23.85 10.38
CA ASP A 252 5.83 25.00 10.79
C ASP A 252 4.39 24.95 10.25
N ALA A 253 4.18 24.38 9.06
CA ALA A 253 2.85 24.29 8.44
C ALA A 253 1.99 23.13 8.96
N LEU A 254 2.60 22.00 9.36
CA LEU A 254 1.89 20.77 9.76
C LEU A 254 1.96 20.50 11.27
N GLY A 255 2.77 21.28 11.99
CA GLY A 255 3.13 21.02 13.38
C GLY A 255 4.30 20.04 13.51
N HIS A 256 4.86 19.99 14.71
CA HIS A 256 5.89 19.02 15.07
C HIS A 256 5.24 17.75 15.62
N ASN A 257 5.90 16.62 15.38
CA ASN A 257 5.49 15.36 15.96
C ASN A 257 5.46 15.45 17.49
N VAL A 258 4.36 14.99 18.09
CA VAL A 258 4.17 14.93 19.54
C VAL A 258 4.17 13.46 19.92
N VAL A 259 5.20 13.07 20.67
CA VAL A 259 5.35 11.72 21.18
C VAL A 259 4.34 11.52 22.30
N ILE A 260 3.46 10.53 22.15
CA ILE A 260 2.45 10.20 23.15
C ILE A 260 2.87 8.88 23.80
N PRO A 261 2.97 8.82 25.14
CA PRO A 261 3.25 7.56 25.80
C PRO A 261 2.16 6.53 25.45
N PRO A 262 2.53 5.29 25.10
CA PRO A 262 1.54 4.28 24.76
C PRO A 262 0.56 4.11 25.92
N LEU A 263 -0.74 4.15 25.59
CA LEU A 263 -1.78 3.92 26.59
C LEU A 263 -1.60 2.51 27.18
N PRO A 264 -1.92 2.30 28.47
CA PRO A 264 -1.88 0.98 29.05
C PRO A 264 -2.78 0.04 28.25
N ILE A 265 -2.28 -1.16 27.95
CA ILE A 265 -3.07 -2.18 27.28
C ILE A 265 -4.28 -2.46 28.16
N PRO A 266 -5.52 -2.22 27.68
CA PRO A 266 -6.70 -2.45 28.48
C PRO A 266 -6.84 -3.94 28.79
N ASP A 267 -7.33 -4.26 29.99
CA ASP A 267 -7.62 -5.64 30.35
C ASP A 267 -8.56 -6.27 29.32
N PHE A 268 -8.21 -7.48 28.87
CA PHE A 268 -9.05 -8.23 27.94
C PHE A 268 -10.34 -8.66 28.64
N LYS A 269 -11.41 -7.90 28.44
CA LYS A 269 -12.76 -8.18 28.99
C LYS A 269 -13.55 -9.21 28.18
N GLY A 270 -12.89 -9.98 27.32
CA GLY A 270 -13.53 -10.87 26.36
C GLY A 270 -13.86 -10.18 25.04
N HIS A 271 -14.32 -10.97 24.07
CA HIS A 271 -14.73 -10.45 22.77
C HIS A 271 -16.06 -9.71 22.89
N TYR A 272 -16.06 -8.41 22.58
CA TYR A 272 -17.29 -7.63 22.42
C TYR A 272 -18.22 -8.32 21.43
N ARG A 273 -19.48 -8.52 21.82
CA ARG A 273 -20.53 -9.07 20.95
C ARG A 273 -21.60 -8.00 20.76
N PRO A 274 -21.59 -7.26 19.64
CA PRO A 274 -22.64 -6.30 19.36
C PRO A 274 -24.00 -6.98 19.23
N ALA A 275 -25.06 -6.25 19.55
CA ALA A 275 -26.41 -6.76 19.41
C ALA A 275 -26.83 -6.84 17.93
N HIS A 276 -27.50 -7.94 17.58
CA HIS A 276 -27.93 -8.26 16.22
C HIS A 276 -29.44 -8.13 16.00
N THR A 277 -30.18 -7.90 17.08
CA THR A 277 -31.64 -7.75 17.05
C THR A 277 -32.01 -6.52 16.24
N ARG A 278 -33.10 -6.61 15.46
CA ARG A 278 -33.66 -5.52 14.67
C ARG A 278 -35.06 -5.26 15.23
N GLN A 279 -35.22 -4.22 16.04
CA GLN A 279 -36.52 -3.86 16.63
C GLN A 279 -37.18 -2.68 15.92
N GLN A 280 -36.37 -1.80 15.32
CA GLN A 280 -36.86 -0.64 14.57
C GLN A 280 -36.00 -0.46 13.32
N LYS A 281 -36.60 0.05 12.24
CA LYS A 281 -35.90 0.43 11.03
C LYS A 281 -36.26 1.86 10.66
N LEU A 282 -35.27 2.72 10.56
CA LEU A 282 -35.44 4.13 10.22
C LEU A 282 -34.89 4.38 8.82
N ARG A 283 -35.70 4.99 7.95
CA ARG A 283 -35.27 5.51 6.66
C ARG A 283 -34.99 6.99 6.81
N VAL A 284 -33.81 7.40 6.39
CA VAL A 284 -33.27 8.73 6.60
C VAL A 284 -32.89 9.33 5.27
N ARG A 285 -33.20 10.61 5.08
CA ARG A 285 -32.73 11.41 3.95
C ARG A 285 -31.86 12.54 4.46
N PHE A 286 -30.66 12.67 3.93
CA PHE A 286 -29.77 13.79 4.22
C PHE A 286 -29.20 14.38 2.93
N SER A 287 -28.88 15.67 2.96
CA SER A 287 -28.09 16.31 1.91
C SER A 287 -26.61 16.27 2.27
N ARG A 288 -25.75 16.18 1.25
CA ARG A 288 -24.29 16.21 1.35
C ARG A 288 -23.75 17.20 0.32
N THR A 289 -23.19 18.31 0.78
CA THR A 289 -22.77 19.44 -0.07
C THR A 289 -21.38 19.97 0.30
N GLY A 290 -20.83 20.88 -0.51
CA GLY A 290 -19.53 21.50 -0.25
C GLY A 290 -18.38 20.50 -0.27
N SER A 291 -17.41 20.66 0.64
CA SER A 291 -16.19 19.84 0.69
C SER A 291 -16.43 18.35 0.93
N SER A 292 -17.61 17.97 1.44
CA SER A 292 -17.97 16.58 1.63
C SER A 292 -18.14 15.79 0.34
N SER A 293 -18.24 16.44 -0.83
CA SER A 293 -18.22 15.77 -2.14
C SER A 293 -16.92 15.00 -2.39
N MET A 294 -15.82 15.40 -1.74
CA MET A 294 -14.52 14.74 -1.81
C MET A 294 -14.42 13.50 -0.91
N MET A 295 -15.49 13.14 -0.19
CA MET A 295 -15.56 11.90 0.57
C MET A 295 -16.07 10.77 -0.33
N GLY A 296 -15.29 9.68 -0.41
CA GLY A 296 -15.74 8.44 -1.03
C GLY A 296 -16.80 7.74 -0.18
N HIS A 297 -17.53 6.79 -0.78
CA HIS A 297 -18.62 6.09 -0.10
C HIS A 297 -18.19 5.40 1.21
N LEU A 298 -17.02 4.76 1.23
CA LEU A 298 -16.51 4.10 2.43
C LEU A 298 -16.26 5.09 3.58
N ASP A 299 -15.83 6.31 3.27
CA ASP A 299 -15.59 7.34 4.28
C ASP A 299 -16.90 7.95 4.79
N VAL A 300 -17.92 8.06 3.93
CA VAL A 300 -19.28 8.42 4.35
C VAL A 300 -19.84 7.37 5.32
N ASN A 301 -19.71 6.07 5.02
CA ASN A 301 -20.16 5.01 5.93
C ASN A 301 -19.40 5.04 7.26
N ARG A 302 -18.06 5.27 7.23
CA ARG A 302 -17.25 5.43 8.46
C ARG A 302 -17.66 6.66 9.27
N LEU A 303 -17.99 7.77 8.60
CA LEU A 303 -18.49 8.97 9.26
C LEU A 303 -19.82 8.69 9.97
N LEU A 304 -20.77 8.06 9.28
CA LEU A 304 -22.08 7.73 9.82
C LEU A 304 -21.98 6.75 10.99
N ASP A 305 -21.14 5.71 10.88
CA ASP A 305 -20.87 4.77 11.97
C ASP A 305 -20.35 5.49 13.22
N ARG A 306 -19.29 6.30 13.06
CA ARG A 306 -18.73 7.10 14.15
C ARG A 306 -19.75 8.09 14.71
N ALA A 307 -20.58 8.70 13.87
CA ALA A 307 -21.62 9.63 14.30
C ALA A 307 -22.71 8.91 15.12
N MET A 308 -23.16 7.74 14.69
CA MET A 308 -24.10 6.89 15.43
C MET A 308 -23.53 6.49 16.81
N LEU A 309 -22.27 6.08 16.86
CA LEU A 309 -21.59 5.71 18.11
C LEU A 309 -21.42 6.90 19.05
N ARG A 310 -20.97 8.06 18.56
CA ARG A 310 -20.85 9.29 19.37
C ARG A 310 -22.21 9.79 19.84
N ALA A 311 -23.22 9.66 18.99
CA ALA A 311 -24.59 10.00 19.33
C ALA A 311 -25.14 9.07 20.40
N GLY A 312 -24.53 7.90 20.65
CA GLY A 312 -25.01 6.85 21.56
C GLY A 312 -26.26 6.14 21.04
N LEU A 313 -26.45 6.12 19.72
CA LEU A 313 -27.64 5.54 19.10
C LEU A 313 -27.50 4.00 19.04
N PRO A 314 -28.54 3.24 19.43
CA PRO A 314 -28.50 1.79 19.58
C PRO A 314 -28.56 1.03 18.23
N ILE A 315 -27.55 1.20 17.37
CA ILE A 315 -27.47 0.56 16.06
C ILE A 315 -27.29 -0.97 16.17
N SER A 316 -28.00 -1.71 15.32
CA SER A 316 -27.89 -3.17 15.17
C SER A 316 -26.72 -3.57 14.28
N PHE A 317 -26.16 -4.76 14.48
CA PHE A 317 -25.01 -5.25 13.71
C PHE A 317 -25.31 -6.51 12.90
N THR A 318 -24.57 -6.72 11.82
CA THR A 318 -24.61 -7.95 11.02
C THR A 318 -24.06 -9.14 11.79
N ASN A 319 -24.52 -10.35 11.40
CA ASN A 319 -23.97 -11.60 11.91
C ASN A 319 -22.67 -11.95 11.17
N GLY A 320 -21.79 -12.73 11.80
CA GLY A 320 -20.58 -13.27 11.18
C GLY A 320 -19.29 -12.82 11.87
N PHE A 321 -18.15 -13.08 11.23
CA PHE A 321 -16.82 -12.75 11.75
C PHE A 321 -16.53 -11.24 11.70
N ASN A 322 -16.93 -10.57 10.61
CA ASN A 322 -16.82 -9.12 10.43
C ASN A 322 -18.20 -8.49 10.66
N GLN A 323 -18.50 -8.15 11.91
CA GLN A 323 -19.77 -7.56 12.30
C GLN A 323 -19.77 -6.07 11.98
N LEU A 324 -20.63 -5.66 11.05
CA LEU A 324 -20.78 -4.28 10.60
C LEU A 324 -22.11 -3.69 11.09
N PRO A 325 -22.16 -2.40 11.40
CA PRO A 325 -23.43 -1.73 11.70
C PRO A 325 -24.38 -1.88 10.52
N ARG A 326 -25.67 -2.14 10.80
CA ARG A 326 -26.72 -2.29 9.81
C ARG A 326 -27.20 -0.93 9.34
N MET A 327 -26.37 -0.34 8.49
CA MET A 327 -26.65 0.87 7.74
C MET A 327 -26.61 0.54 6.26
N GLN A 328 -27.68 0.86 5.53
CA GLN A 328 -27.80 0.51 4.12
C GLN A 328 -28.09 1.75 3.27
N PRO A 329 -27.15 2.19 2.41
CA PRO A 329 -27.43 3.24 1.44
C PRO A 329 -28.43 2.75 0.38
N ALA A 330 -29.17 3.68 -0.21
CA ALA A 330 -29.95 3.45 -1.42
C ALA A 330 -29.03 3.33 -2.63
N GLN A 331 -28.45 4.46 -3.03
CA GLN A 331 -27.38 4.54 -4.02
C GLN A 331 -26.35 5.54 -3.51
N PRO A 332 -25.10 5.12 -3.32
CA PRO A 332 -24.05 6.03 -2.92
C PRO A 332 -23.71 6.97 -4.08
N SER A 333 -23.58 8.26 -3.79
CA SER A 333 -23.18 9.24 -4.80
C SER A 333 -21.71 9.03 -5.21
N PRO A 334 -21.34 9.19 -6.49
CA PRO A 334 -19.94 9.10 -6.92
C PRO A 334 -19.04 10.15 -6.23
N LEU A 335 -17.74 9.86 -6.16
CA LEU A 335 -16.75 10.82 -5.66
C LEU A 335 -16.80 12.11 -6.50
N GLY A 336 -16.77 13.26 -5.84
CA GLY A 336 -16.85 14.58 -6.45
C GLY A 336 -18.27 15.13 -6.62
N TYR A 337 -19.31 14.34 -6.36
CA TYR A 337 -20.70 14.78 -6.47
C TYR A 337 -21.25 15.28 -5.14
N THR A 338 -22.07 16.33 -5.20
CA THR A 338 -22.97 16.73 -4.10
C THR A 338 -24.36 16.15 -4.32
N SER A 339 -25.10 15.90 -3.23
CA SER A 339 -26.47 15.39 -3.28
C SER A 339 -27.37 16.18 -2.34
N ASN A 340 -28.60 16.47 -2.78
CA ASN A 340 -29.62 17.08 -1.92
C ASN A 340 -30.43 16.03 -1.14
N ALA A 341 -30.34 14.76 -1.52
CA ALA A 341 -31.07 13.67 -0.88
C ALA A 341 -30.37 12.33 -1.10
N GLU A 342 -29.48 11.96 -0.19
CA GLU A 342 -29.00 10.59 -0.04
C GLU A 342 -29.91 9.85 0.95
N VAL A 343 -30.30 8.63 0.61
CA VAL A 343 -31.23 7.82 1.42
C VAL A 343 -30.48 6.68 2.06
N TYR A 344 -30.66 6.52 3.37
CA TYR A 344 -30.07 5.45 4.18
C TYR A 344 -31.11 4.80 5.07
N ASP A 345 -31.05 3.48 5.19
CA ASP A 345 -31.79 2.73 6.19
C ASP A 345 -30.87 2.36 7.36
N PHE A 346 -31.36 2.53 8.59
CA PHE A 346 -30.68 2.18 9.83
C PHE A 346 -31.54 1.18 10.61
N ASP A 347 -30.99 0.03 11.00
CA ASP A 347 -31.67 -0.90 11.90
C ASP A 347 -31.21 -0.67 13.34
N MET A 348 -32.15 -0.50 14.26
CA MET A 348 -31.89 -0.25 15.69
C MET A 348 -32.21 -1.49 16.54
N VAL A 349 -31.48 -1.66 17.65
CA VAL A 349 -31.68 -2.78 18.59
C VAL A 349 -32.82 -2.54 19.56
N GLU A 350 -33.19 -1.27 19.76
CA GLU A 350 -34.33 -0.81 20.54
C GLU A 350 -34.98 0.39 19.85
N PRO A 351 -36.29 0.63 20.02
CA PRO A 351 -36.97 1.78 19.43
C PRO A 351 -36.41 3.11 19.95
N VAL A 352 -36.16 4.04 19.03
CA VAL A 352 -35.79 5.43 19.31
C VAL A 352 -36.85 6.33 18.69
N GLU A 353 -37.29 7.36 19.42
CA GLU A 353 -38.19 8.37 18.87
C GLU A 353 -37.51 9.09 17.69
N VAL A 354 -38.24 9.26 16.58
CA VAL A 354 -37.67 9.72 15.30
C VAL A 354 -37.08 11.12 15.40
N GLY A 355 -37.73 12.05 16.11
CA GLY A 355 -37.22 13.39 16.39
C GLY A 355 -35.91 13.36 17.17
N GLU A 356 -35.82 12.52 18.19
CA GLU A 356 -34.62 12.34 19.01
C GLU A 356 -33.47 11.69 18.22
N PHE A 357 -33.77 10.69 17.38
CA PHE A 357 -32.80 10.13 16.44
C PHE A 357 -32.22 11.22 15.53
N ARG A 358 -33.10 12.03 14.91
CA ARG A 358 -32.70 13.13 14.02
C ARG A 358 -31.81 14.12 14.74
N ARG A 359 -32.19 14.55 15.95
CA ARG A 359 -31.44 15.53 16.74
C ARG A 359 -30.05 15.00 17.08
N ARG A 360 -29.97 13.82 17.72
CA ARG A 360 -28.70 13.22 18.17
C ARG A 360 -27.74 12.94 17.03
N LEU A 361 -28.24 12.41 15.90
CA LEU A 361 -27.39 12.14 14.74
C LEU A 361 -26.90 13.44 14.11
N SER A 362 -27.78 14.44 13.92
CA SER A 362 -27.42 15.73 13.30
C SER A 362 -26.37 16.49 14.09
N GLU A 363 -26.44 16.46 15.43
CA GLU A 363 -25.43 17.09 16.31
C GLU A 363 -24.02 16.50 16.13
N GLN A 364 -23.93 15.29 15.60
CA GLN A 364 -22.66 14.61 15.35
C GLN A 364 -22.19 14.75 13.89
N LEU A 365 -23.00 15.28 12.98
CA LEU A 365 -22.62 15.42 11.58
C LEU A 365 -21.90 16.75 11.31
N PRO A 366 -20.93 16.79 10.37
CA PRO A 366 -20.35 18.04 9.91
C PRO A 366 -21.40 18.95 9.25
N SER A 367 -21.16 20.27 9.22
CA SER A 367 -22.06 21.26 8.61
C SER A 367 -22.33 21.05 7.11
N THR A 368 -21.49 20.27 6.43
CA THR A 368 -21.67 19.85 5.04
C THR A 368 -22.73 18.76 4.85
N PHE A 369 -23.25 18.20 5.94
CA PHE A 369 -24.37 17.27 5.97
C PHE A 369 -25.57 17.96 6.62
N SER A 370 -26.77 17.76 6.06
CA SER A 370 -28.00 18.26 6.67
C SER A 370 -29.09 17.21 6.63
N MET A 371 -29.67 16.92 7.80
CA MET A 371 -30.74 15.96 7.98
C MET A 371 -32.06 16.53 7.43
N GLN A 372 -32.54 15.99 6.31
CA GLN A 372 -33.75 16.47 5.65
C GLN A 372 -34.99 15.80 6.26
N ASP A 373 -34.97 14.47 6.36
CA ASP A 373 -36.11 13.69 6.79
C ASP A 373 -35.68 12.39 7.47
N ALA A 374 -36.51 11.88 8.37
CA ALA A 374 -36.40 10.53 8.89
C ALA A 374 -37.79 9.99 9.20
N GLU A 375 -38.03 8.73 8.85
CA GLU A 375 -39.30 8.05 9.07
C GLU A 375 -39.06 6.62 9.55
N GLU A 376 -39.93 6.12 10.42
CA GLU A 376 -39.95 4.71 10.77
C GLU A 376 -40.63 3.93 9.65
N ILE A 377 -39.97 2.87 9.18
CA ILE A 377 -40.49 1.96 8.16
C ILE A 377 -40.57 0.54 8.71
N SER A 378 -41.43 -0.28 8.10
CA SER A 378 -41.48 -1.71 8.45
C SER A 378 -40.10 -2.37 8.35
N LEU A 379 -39.78 -3.26 9.29
CA LEU A 379 -38.57 -4.08 9.25
C LEU A 379 -38.46 -4.94 7.98
N SER A 380 -39.61 -5.27 7.37
CA SER A 380 -39.74 -6.03 6.12
C SER A 380 -39.71 -5.16 4.86
N SER A 381 -39.69 -3.82 5.00
CA SER A 381 -39.59 -2.90 3.86
C SER A 381 -38.34 -3.17 3.05
N ARG A 382 -38.49 -3.17 1.73
CA ARG A 382 -37.39 -3.37 0.78
C ARG A 382 -36.26 -2.37 1.03
N SER A 383 -35.04 -2.83 0.78
CA SER A 383 -33.85 -1.97 0.74
C SER A 383 -34.11 -0.78 -0.19
N PRO A 384 -33.66 0.42 0.17
CA PRO A 384 -33.82 1.59 -0.68
C PRO A 384 -32.95 1.46 -1.94
N SER A 385 -32.00 0.51 -1.99
CA SER A 385 -31.21 0.16 -3.16
C SER A 385 -31.94 -0.73 -4.19
N ALA A 386 -33.12 -1.24 -3.84
CA ALA A 386 -33.91 -2.15 -4.68
C ALA A 386 -35.12 -1.46 -5.34
N ALA A 387 -35.16 -0.12 -5.29
CA ALA A 387 -36.21 0.73 -5.84
C ALA A 387 -35.72 1.48 -7.09
#